data_AF-A0A0U2X5T5-F1
#
_entry.id   AF-A0A0U2X5T5-F1
#
_cell.length_a   1.000
_cell.length_b   1.000
_cell.length_c   1.000
_cell.angle_alpha   90.00
_cell.angle_beta   90.00
_cell.angle_gamma   90.00
#
_symmetry.space_group_name_H-M   'P 1'
#
loop_
_entity.id
_entity.type
_entity.pdbx_description
1 polymer ?
#
loop_
_entity_poly.entity_id
_entity_poly.type
_entity_poly.pdbx_seq_one_letter_code
_entity_poly.pdbx_strand_id
1 'polypeptide(L)'
;MAGAFVDGALKGFEMMERHQARKDDKARLSIMDERNEERYRESIERQNRMDEESRKNRESDVTWRESQAESTNNYRNDALTANKEQTKWQQNYKNQQAQWQKDQQAIPVAWQSFRETGQVPEELSDVLERNKGMDPRTYMNPQYRAEVKGLGEKLDNVIKSGNMAEANSPETLNLFNNVFKDKISQSVGQFDEKVNSKIASVDFAGFVPAEREDGSVALALKVTYANGSQEIKPMTKGRSSDGDDPVMTYTPKELVNTIKTRAMMADMMERPEYWDKMGAEVAANFGRGTKASAGKGGDNGYQKQLNSIQDEMTKALAKIEGGSDLDYLDDGGREEAKNRVKKLYQERIEQLQQSYGTSSSSKPTNSNQTNESVKYISKIDGVDAKGVISKFMEANKNLSEQQATQIAIQQGYLSNDQ
;
A
#
# COMPACT_ATOMS: atom_id res chain seq x y z
N MET A 1 101.93 21.79 86.21
CA MET A 1 100.85 20.83 85.89
C MET A 1 99.47 21.52 85.84
N ALA A 2 99.29 22.59 85.05
CA ALA A 2 98.01 23.31 84.94
C ALA A 2 97.39 23.26 83.52
N GLY A 3 98.19 22.98 82.47
CA GLY A 3 97.69 22.90 81.09
C GLY A 3 96.90 21.63 80.77
N ALA A 4 97.25 20.48 81.35
CA ALA A 4 96.62 19.20 81.02
C ALA A 4 95.16 19.04 81.52
N PHE A 5 94.79 19.72 82.61
CA PHE A 5 93.41 19.71 83.14
C PHE A 5 92.47 20.63 82.34
N VAL A 6 92.96 21.78 81.89
CA VAL A 6 92.18 22.72 81.05
C VAL A 6 91.94 22.13 79.65
N ASP A 7 92.95 21.44 79.09
CA ASP A 7 92.87 20.78 77.79
C ASP A 7 91.94 19.54 77.83
N GLY A 8 91.93 18.79 78.94
CA GLY A 8 90.98 17.70 79.18
C GLY A 8 89.53 18.17 79.34
N ALA A 9 89.31 19.32 79.99
CA ALA A 9 87.99 19.93 80.13
C ALA A 9 87.45 20.42 78.77
N LEU A 10 88.26 21.15 77.98
CA LEU A 10 87.90 21.62 76.64
C LEU A 10 87.56 20.46 75.70
N LYS A 11 88.35 19.39 75.72
CA LYS A 11 88.10 18.18 74.92
C LYS A 11 86.83 17.43 75.35
N GLY A 12 86.49 17.49 76.65
CA GLY A 12 85.23 16.97 77.18
C GLY A 12 84.01 17.79 76.73
N PHE A 13 84.14 19.12 76.69
CA PHE A 13 83.11 20.02 76.16
C PHE A 13 82.91 19.82 74.64
N GLU A 14 83.98 19.74 73.85
CA GLU A 14 83.89 19.44 72.41
C GLU A 14 83.26 18.07 72.14
N MET A 15 83.56 17.05 72.95
CA MET A 15 82.90 15.74 72.82
C MET A 15 81.42 15.79 73.20
N MET A 16 81.06 16.52 74.26
CA MET A 16 79.66 16.74 74.65
C MET A 16 78.89 17.52 73.58
N GLU A 17 79.49 18.56 73.00
CA GLU A 17 78.91 19.34 71.91
C GLU A 17 78.69 18.48 70.66
N ARG A 18 79.68 17.68 70.25
CA ARG A 18 79.54 16.70 69.15
C ARG A 18 78.53 15.60 69.45
N HIS A 19 78.33 15.25 70.72
CA HIS A 19 77.32 14.26 71.12
C HIS A 19 75.91 14.86 71.10
N GLN A 20 75.76 16.10 71.55
CA GLN A 20 74.50 16.83 71.50
C GLN A 20 74.10 17.11 70.04
N ALA A 21 75.02 17.58 69.21
CA ALA A 21 74.79 17.76 67.78
C ALA A 21 74.35 16.47 67.08
N ARG A 22 74.96 15.32 67.40
CA ARG A 22 74.55 14.01 66.86
C ARG A 22 73.16 13.58 67.32
N LYS A 23 72.75 13.92 68.55
CA LYS A 23 71.40 13.65 69.04
C LYS A 23 70.38 14.51 68.31
N ASP A 24 70.66 15.80 68.15
CA ASP A 24 69.78 16.75 67.47
C ASP A 24 69.65 16.42 65.97
N ASP A 25 70.76 16.04 65.32
CA ASP A 25 70.77 15.58 63.92
C ASP A 25 69.96 14.28 63.76
N LYS A 26 70.13 13.31 64.67
CA LYS A 26 69.35 12.06 64.64
C LYS A 26 67.86 12.31 64.85
N ALA A 27 67.49 13.22 65.76
CA ALA A 27 66.10 13.61 65.98
C ALA A 27 65.51 14.33 64.75
N ARG A 28 66.30 15.18 64.08
CA ARG A 28 65.90 15.85 62.84
C ARG A 28 65.71 14.86 61.69
N LEU A 29 66.60 13.87 61.57
CA LEU A 29 66.50 12.81 60.58
C LEU A 29 65.25 11.96 60.82
N SER A 30 64.97 11.52 62.05
CA SER A 30 63.76 10.75 62.34
C SER A 30 62.47 11.54 62.06
N ILE A 31 62.45 12.85 62.34
CA ILE A 31 61.31 13.72 62.00
C ILE A 31 61.17 13.87 60.48
N MET A 32 62.28 13.94 59.74
CA MET A 32 62.25 14.00 58.27
C MET A 32 61.76 12.67 57.67
N ASP A 33 62.19 11.54 58.21
CA ASP A 33 61.75 10.21 57.77
C ASP A 33 60.26 10.01 58.04
N GLU A 34 59.77 10.38 59.22
CA GLU A 34 58.34 10.33 59.57
C GLU A 34 57.49 11.20 58.63
N ARG A 35 57.91 12.44 58.35
CA ARG A 35 57.22 13.31 57.36
C ARG A 35 57.31 12.79 55.93
N ASN A 36 58.37 12.06 55.58
CA ASN A 36 58.48 11.42 54.27
C ASN A 36 57.54 10.22 54.16
N GLU A 37 57.45 9.39 55.20
CA GLU A 37 56.51 8.28 55.25
C GLU A 37 55.06 8.76 55.20
N GLU A 38 54.70 9.80 55.94
CA GLU A 38 53.37 10.42 55.90
C GLU A 38 53.02 10.90 54.48
N ARG A 39 53.93 11.63 53.82
CA ARG A 39 53.73 12.09 52.44
C ARG A 39 53.58 10.93 51.46
N TYR A 40 54.34 9.85 51.65
CA TYR A 40 54.24 8.66 50.82
C TYR A 40 52.88 7.97 50.99
N ARG A 41 52.41 7.81 52.24
CA ARG A 41 51.08 7.25 52.53
C ARG A 41 49.97 8.12 51.95
N GLU A 42 50.02 9.43 52.12
CA GLU A 42 49.03 10.37 51.57
C GLU A 42 49.01 10.31 50.02
N SER A 43 50.18 10.17 49.39
CA SER A 43 50.29 10.02 47.94
C SER A 43 49.61 8.74 47.45
N ILE A 44 49.80 7.61 48.14
CA ILE A 44 49.15 6.34 47.82
C ILE A 44 47.64 6.45 48.00
N GLU A 45 47.18 7.02 49.12
CA GLU A 45 45.74 7.19 49.38
C GLU A 45 45.06 8.09 48.35
N ARG A 46 45.74 9.16 47.92
CA ARG A 46 45.25 10.03 46.84
C ARG A 46 45.16 9.27 45.53
N GLN A 47 46.18 8.47 45.18
CA GLN A 47 46.15 7.65 43.97
C GLN A 47 45.01 6.63 44.00
N ASN A 48 44.84 5.92 45.11
CA ASN A 48 43.76 4.95 45.28
C ASN A 48 42.38 5.60 45.17
N ARG A 49 42.18 6.81 45.74
CA ARG A 49 40.93 7.57 45.58
C ARG A 49 40.67 7.96 44.13
N MET A 50 41.69 8.46 43.42
CA MET A 50 41.56 8.82 42.00
C MET A 50 41.25 7.60 41.12
N ASP A 51 41.85 6.44 41.42
CA ASP A 51 41.59 5.19 40.69
C ASP A 51 40.18 4.67 40.98
N GLU A 52 39.71 4.78 42.22
CA GLU A 52 38.34 4.39 42.59
C GLU A 52 37.28 5.30 41.96
N GLU A 53 37.50 6.62 41.96
CA GLU A 53 36.64 7.58 41.25
C GLU A 53 36.65 7.33 39.74
N SER A 54 37.82 7.06 39.16
CA SER A 54 37.95 6.71 37.74
C SER A 54 37.19 5.44 37.39
N ARG A 55 37.21 4.42 38.27
CA ARG A 55 36.44 3.19 38.09
C ARG A 55 34.94 3.47 38.16
N LYS A 56 34.48 4.20 39.17
CA LYS A 56 33.06 4.58 39.32
C LYS A 56 32.55 5.40 38.13
N ASN A 57 33.37 6.34 37.64
CA ASN A 57 33.02 7.15 36.47
C ASN A 57 32.93 6.31 35.19
N ARG A 58 33.83 5.34 35.00
CA ARG A 58 33.75 4.41 33.86
C ARG A 58 32.52 3.50 33.95
N GLU A 59 32.24 2.94 35.12
CA GLU A 59 31.03 2.13 35.34
C GLU A 59 29.76 2.95 35.09
N SER A 60 29.72 4.21 35.55
CA SER A 60 28.61 5.12 35.25
C SER A 60 28.50 5.49 33.77
N ASP A 61 29.62 5.68 33.06
CA ASP A 61 29.61 5.97 31.62
C ASP A 61 29.15 4.75 30.82
N VAL A 62 29.60 3.54 31.18
CA VAL A 62 29.16 2.29 30.54
C VAL A 62 27.67 2.08 30.75
N THR A 63 27.17 2.19 31.98
CA THR A 63 25.73 2.04 32.26
C THR A 63 24.88 3.11 31.56
N TRP A 64 25.35 4.36 31.52
CA TRP A 64 24.69 5.41 30.74
C TRP A 64 24.66 5.09 29.24
N ARG A 65 25.76 4.62 28.65
CA ARG A 65 25.80 4.21 27.23
C ARG A 65 24.92 3.00 26.95
N GLU A 66 24.87 2.02 27.83
CA GLU A 66 24.02 0.83 27.71
C GLU A 66 22.54 1.23 27.74
N SER A 67 22.12 2.03 28.72
CA SER A 67 20.75 2.55 28.81
C SER A 67 20.37 3.40 27.59
N GLN A 68 21.28 4.22 27.08
CA GLN A 68 21.05 5.00 25.86
C GLN A 68 20.91 4.12 24.62
N ALA A 69 21.73 3.06 24.51
CA ALA A 69 21.66 2.09 23.43
C ALA A 69 20.35 1.29 23.48
N GLU A 70 19.93 0.87 24.68
CA GLU A 70 18.65 0.19 24.90
C GLU A 70 17.47 1.09 24.52
N SER A 71 17.44 2.33 25.01
CA SER A 71 16.40 3.30 24.66
C SER A 71 16.36 3.58 23.15
N THR A 72 17.53 3.70 22.51
CA THR A 72 17.62 3.90 21.06
C THR A 72 17.12 2.68 20.29
N ASN A 73 17.45 1.47 20.73
CA ASN A 73 16.98 0.23 20.11
C ASN A 73 15.47 0.08 20.27
N ASN A 74 14.92 0.37 21.45
CA ASN A 74 13.49 0.35 21.71
C ASN A 74 12.77 1.36 20.80
N TYR A 75 13.25 2.62 20.75
CA TYR A 75 12.69 3.62 19.85
C TYR A 75 12.73 3.20 18.37
N ARG A 76 13.84 2.62 17.90
CA ARG A 76 13.95 2.13 16.52
C ARG A 76 13.00 0.98 16.24
N ASN A 77 12.84 0.05 17.18
CA ASN A 77 11.93 -1.07 17.05
C ASN A 77 10.47 -0.59 17.04
N ASP A 78 10.10 0.32 17.93
CA ASP A 78 8.77 0.92 17.99
C ASP A 78 8.47 1.69 16.70
N ALA A 79 9.40 2.51 16.23
CA ALA A 79 9.26 3.25 14.97
C ALA A 79 9.16 2.33 13.75
N LEU A 80 9.87 1.20 13.74
CA LEU A 80 9.81 0.23 12.64
C LEU A 80 8.48 -0.55 12.64
N THR A 81 7.98 -0.91 13.82
CA THR A 81 6.67 -1.57 13.99
C THR A 81 5.54 -0.64 13.55
N ALA A 82 5.53 0.59 14.06
CA ALA A 82 4.54 1.61 13.67
C ALA A 82 4.56 1.90 12.15
N ASN A 83 5.74 2.03 11.54
CA ASN A 83 5.85 2.21 10.09
C ASN A 83 5.31 1.00 9.31
N LYS A 84 5.54 -0.22 9.78
CA LYS A 84 5.04 -1.44 9.13
C LYS A 84 3.50 -1.50 9.18
N GLU A 85 2.91 -1.18 10.33
CA GLU A 85 1.46 -1.18 10.53
C GLU A 85 0.77 -0.09 9.69
N GLN A 86 1.27 1.14 9.77
CA GLN A 86 0.78 2.26 8.96
C GLN A 86 0.87 1.97 7.46
N THR A 87 1.93 1.30 7.03
CA THR A 87 2.11 0.90 5.63
C THR A 87 1.14 -0.23 5.23
N LYS A 88 0.78 -1.13 6.15
CA LYS A 88 -0.01 -2.33 5.85
C LYS A 88 -1.44 -1.99 5.44
N TRP A 89 -2.14 -1.14 6.17
CA TRP A 89 -3.51 -0.78 5.80
C TRP A 89 -3.54 0.02 4.49
N GLN A 90 -2.56 0.90 4.27
CA GLN A 90 -2.41 1.66 3.02
C GLN A 90 -2.15 0.74 1.83
N GLN A 91 -1.23 -0.23 1.99
CA GLN A 91 -0.96 -1.25 0.99
C GLN A 91 -2.19 -2.11 0.72
N ASN A 92 -2.87 -2.58 1.75
CA ASN A 92 -4.10 -3.36 1.60
C ASN A 92 -5.17 -2.57 0.84
N TYR A 93 -5.39 -1.31 1.18
CA TYR A 93 -6.38 -0.47 0.51
C TYR A 93 -6.00 -0.20 -0.94
N LYS A 94 -4.73 0.12 -1.22
CA LYS A 94 -4.22 0.33 -2.58
C LYS A 94 -4.33 -0.94 -3.42
N ASN A 95 -3.97 -2.08 -2.86
CA ASN A 95 -4.05 -3.38 -3.54
C ASN A 95 -5.50 -3.75 -3.83
N GLN A 96 -6.42 -3.53 -2.88
CA GLN A 96 -7.85 -3.74 -3.09
C GLN A 96 -8.39 -2.86 -4.24
N GLN A 97 -8.03 -1.58 -4.29
CA GLN A 97 -8.45 -0.70 -5.38
C GLN A 97 -7.87 -1.13 -6.73
N ALA A 98 -6.57 -1.43 -6.77
CA ALA A 98 -5.92 -1.87 -8.01
C ALA A 98 -6.49 -3.20 -8.50
N GLN A 99 -6.77 -4.14 -7.59
CA GLN A 99 -7.42 -5.40 -7.92
C GLN A 99 -8.85 -5.18 -8.41
N TRP A 100 -9.62 -4.32 -7.73
CA TRP A 100 -10.97 -3.98 -8.14
C TRP A 100 -11.02 -3.32 -9.52
N GLN A 101 -10.11 -2.40 -9.83
CA GLN A 101 -10.01 -1.77 -11.16
C GLN A 101 -9.74 -2.79 -12.28
N LYS A 102 -8.92 -3.81 -12.00
CA LYS A 102 -8.68 -4.92 -12.94
C LYS A 102 -9.93 -5.80 -13.06
N ASP A 103 -10.51 -6.20 -11.94
CA ASP A 103 -11.66 -7.10 -11.87
C ASP A 103 -12.91 -6.48 -12.53
N GLN A 104 -13.13 -5.17 -12.37
CA GLN A 104 -14.26 -4.43 -12.97
C GLN A 104 -14.39 -4.63 -14.48
N GLN A 105 -13.27 -4.79 -15.18
CA GLN A 105 -13.26 -4.99 -16.63
C GLN A 105 -13.64 -6.42 -17.02
N ALA A 106 -13.32 -7.39 -16.17
CA ALA A 106 -13.55 -8.81 -16.43
C ALA A 106 -14.99 -9.25 -16.13
N ILE A 107 -15.68 -8.57 -15.19
CA ILE A 107 -17.03 -8.99 -14.77
C ILE A 107 -18.06 -8.96 -15.92
N PRO A 108 -18.19 -7.91 -16.75
CA PRO A 108 -19.15 -7.91 -17.86
C PRO A 108 -18.93 -9.08 -18.85
N VAL A 109 -17.67 -9.43 -19.10
CA VAL A 109 -17.27 -10.55 -19.97
C VAL A 109 -17.75 -11.88 -19.40
N ALA A 110 -17.56 -12.06 -18.10
CA ALA A 110 -18.00 -13.27 -17.42
C ALA A 110 -19.53 -13.44 -17.49
N TRP A 111 -20.28 -12.35 -17.31
CA TRP A 111 -21.73 -12.37 -17.46
C TRP A 111 -22.20 -12.66 -18.89
N GLN A 112 -21.51 -12.09 -19.89
CA GLN A 112 -21.82 -12.36 -21.28
C GLN A 112 -21.55 -13.82 -21.65
N SER A 113 -20.39 -14.36 -21.29
CA SER A 113 -20.06 -15.77 -21.51
C SER A 113 -21.07 -16.68 -20.81
N PHE A 114 -21.43 -16.36 -19.57
CA PHE A 114 -22.41 -17.11 -18.81
C PHE A 114 -23.80 -17.10 -19.48
N ARG A 115 -24.21 -15.97 -20.09
CA ARG A 115 -25.45 -15.88 -20.87
C ARG A 115 -25.40 -16.77 -22.11
N GLU A 116 -24.29 -16.73 -22.85
CA GLU A 116 -24.15 -17.42 -24.13
C GLU A 116 -23.98 -18.94 -23.97
N THR A 117 -23.27 -19.37 -22.93
CA THR A 117 -22.83 -20.77 -22.74
C THR A 117 -23.42 -21.44 -21.51
N GLY A 118 -24.01 -20.68 -20.58
CA GLY A 118 -24.38 -21.17 -19.25
C GLY A 118 -23.19 -21.37 -18.31
N GLN A 119 -21.97 -21.02 -18.73
CA GLN A 119 -20.73 -21.28 -17.98
C GLN A 119 -19.88 -20.01 -17.87
N VAL A 120 -19.16 -19.90 -16.75
CA VAL A 120 -18.13 -18.87 -16.56
C VAL A 120 -16.80 -19.46 -17.02
N PRO A 121 -16.01 -18.76 -17.86
CA PRO A 121 -14.67 -19.20 -18.24
C PRO A 121 -13.77 -19.31 -17.01
N GLU A 122 -12.96 -20.38 -16.94
CA GLU A 122 -12.12 -20.68 -15.78
C GLU A 122 -11.19 -19.52 -15.38
N GLU A 123 -10.64 -18.81 -16.37
CA GLU A 123 -9.78 -17.65 -16.18
C GLU A 123 -10.47 -16.46 -15.49
N LEU A 124 -11.80 -16.41 -15.54
CA LEU A 124 -12.62 -15.40 -14.86
C LEU A 124 -13.17 -15.91 -13.52
N SER A 125 -13.06 -17.21 -13.23
CA SER A 125 -13.57 -17.77 -11.96
C SER A 125 -12.90 -17.11 -10.77
N ASP A 126 -11.57 -16.95 -10.78
CA ASP A 126 -10.82 -16.26 -9.73
C ASP A 126 -11.31 -14.81 -9.50
N VAL A 127 -11.63 -14.09 -10.59
CA VAL A 127 -12.17 -12.72 -10.53
C VAL A 127 -13.52 -12.69 -9.83
N LEU A 128 -14.39 -13.64 -10.17
CA LEU A 128 -15.73 -13.74 -9.61
C LEU A 128 -15.74 -14.29 -8.19
N GLU A 129 -14.83 -15.19 -7.84
CA GLU A 129 -14.69 -15.71 -6.48
C GLU A 129 -14.30 -14.61 -5.49
N ARG A 130 -13.41 -13.69 -5.91
CA ARG A 130 -13.11 -12.48 -5.13
C ARG A 130 -14.30 -11.52 -5.03
N ASN A 131 -15.23 -11.60 -5.97
CA ASN A 131 -16.36 -10.68 -6.12
C ASN A 131 -17.69 -11.44 -6.24
N LYS A 132 -17.99 -12.31 -5.28
CA LYS A 132 -19.16 -13.21 -5.33
C LYS A 132 -20.49 -12.50 -5.58
N GLY A 133 -20.69 -11.31 -5.00
CA GLY A 133 -21.87 -10.49 -5.28
C GLY A 133 -21.99 -9.97 -6.72
N MET A 134 -20.99 -10.19 -7.57
CA MET A 134 -20.97 -9.87 -9.00
C MET A 134 -20.89 -11.12 -9.89
N ASP A 135 -20.89 -12.32 -9.30
CA ASP A 135 -20.85 -13.59 -10.02
C ASP A 135 -22.26 -13.99 -10.47
N PRO A 136 -22.51 -14.24 -11.78
CA PRO A 136 -23.81 -14.73 -12.25
C PRO A 136 -24.27 -16.00 -11.53
N ARG A 137 -23.35 -16.90 -11.13
CA ARG A 137 -23.69 -18.13 -10.42
C ARG A 137 -24.37 -17.86 -9.08
N THR A 138 -24.01 -16.77 -8.39
CA THR A 138 -24.66 -16.35 -7.15
C THR A 138 -26.14 -16.04 -7.36
N TYR A 139 -26.48 -15.42 -8.50
CA TYR A 139 -27.84 -15.04 -8.83
C TYR A 139 -28.69 -16.21 -9.33
N MET A 140 -28.14 -17.41 -9.57
CA MET A 140 -28.97 -18.59 -9.82
C MET A 140 -29.90 -18.90 -8.65
N ASN A 141 -29.49 -18.56 -7.41
CA ASN A 141 -30.29 -18.74 -6.20
C ASN A 141 -31.46 -17.73 -6.15
N PRO A 142 -32.73 -18.18 -6.23
CA PRO A 142 -33.89 -17.28 -6.17
C PRO A 142 -34.00 -16.51 -4.85
N GLN A 143 -33.59 -17.12 -3.75
CA GLN A 143 -33.62 -16.47 -2.43
C GLN A 143 -32.66 -15.27 -2.40
N TYR A 144 -31.45 -15.44 -2.92
CA TYR A 144 -30.47 -14.35 -3.00
C TYR A 144 -30.98 -13.19 -3.88
N ARG A 145 -31.62 -13.51 -5.01
CA ARG A 145 -32.23 -12.48 -5.88
C ARG A 145 -33.31 -11.69 -5.14
N ALA A 146 -34.19 -12.37 -4.41
CA ALA A 146 -35.23 -11.73 -3.62
C ALA A 146 -34.64 -10.82 -2.52
N GLU A 147 -33.59 -11.28 -1.84
CA GLU A 147 -32.89 -10.51 -0.80
C GLU A 147 -32.22 -9.24 -1.34
N VAL A 148 -31.54 -9.34 -2.49
CA VAL A 148 -30.92 -8.18 -3.15
C VAL A 148 -31.97 -7.15 -3.55
N LYS A 149 -33.09 -7.59 -4.14
CA LYS A 149 -34.18 -6.70 -4.56
C LYS A 149 -34.85 -6.05 -3.35
N GLY A 150 -35.17 -6.83 -2.31
CA GLY A 150 -35.74 -6.32 -1.06
C GLY A 150 -34.84 -5.30 -0.38
N LEU A 151 -33.52 -5.55 -0.36
CA LEU A 151 -32.56 -4.57 0.16
C LEU A 151 -32.56 -3.27 -0.65
N GLY A 152 -32.60 -3.39 -1.98
CA GLY A 152 -32.68 -2.23 -2.88
C GLY A 152 -33.91 -1.39 -2.66
N GLU A 153 -35.09 -2.01 -2.56
CA GLU A 153 -36.36 -1.34 -2.28
C GLU A 153 -36.36 -0.63 -0.92
N LYS A 154 -35.85 -1.30 0.13
CA LYS A 154 -35.78 -0.72 1.49
C LYS A 154 -34.88 0.50 1.52
N LEU A 155 -33.67 0.44 0.97
CA LEU A 155 -32.77 1.59 0.99
C LEU A 155 -33.22 2.72 0.06
N ASP A 156 -33.85 2.42 -1.07
CA ASP A 156 -34.46 3.44 -1.94
C ASP A 156 -35.60 4.16 -1.21
N ASN A 157 -36.43 3.44 -0.46
CA ASN A 157 -37.47 4.03 0.39
C ASN A 157 -36.90 4.91 1.51
N VAL A 158 -35.85 4.45 2.20
CA VAL A 158 -35.14 5.23 3.23
C VAL A 158 -34.64 6.56 2.67
N ILE A 159 -34.08 6.55 1.45
CA ILE A 159 -33.52 7.77 0.84
C ILE A 159 -34.62 8.71 0.37
N LYS A 160 -35.73 8.18 -0.16
CA LYS A 160 -36.89 8.99 -0.53
C LYS A 160 -37.62 9.58 0.67
N SER A 161 -37.73 8.82 1.77
CA SER A 161 -38.42 9.26 2.99
C SER A 161 -37.54 10.14 3.87
N GLY A 162 -36.21 10.03 3.76
CA GLY A 162 -35.24 10.65 4.66
C GLY A 162 -35.19 10.01 6.05
N ASN A 163 -35.94 8.92 6.28
CA ASN A 163 -36.02 8.27 7.58
C ASN A 163 -34.86 7.29 7.78
N MET A 164 -33.72 7.80 8.23
CA MET A 164 -32.53 6.97 8.47
C MET A 164 -32.70 5.93 9.58
N ALA A 165 -33.71 6.04 10.44
CA ALA A 165 -34.01 5.01 11.43
C ALA A 165 -34.46 3.69 10.77
N GLU A 166 -35.16 3.77 9.62
CA GLU A 166 -35.56 2.60 8.84
C GLU A 166 -34.36 1.89 8.19
N ALA A 167 -33.27 2.61 7.92
CA ALA A 167 -32.02 2.03 7.39
C ALA A 167 -31.40 0.99 8.35
N ASN A 168 -31.65 1.15 9.65
CA ASN A 168 -31.17 0.27 10.71
C ASN A 168 -32.26 -0.67 11.24
N SER A 169 -33.37 -0.83 10.50
CA SER A 169 -34.41 -1.80 10.84
C SER A 169 -33.86 -3.23 10.85
N PRO A 170 -34.34 -4.14 11.72
CA PRO A 170 -33.86 -5.52 11.78
C PRO A 170 -33.92 -6.25 10.43
N GLU A 171 -34.95 -5.95 9.64
CA GLU A 171 -35.11 -6.49 8.29
C GLU A 171 -33.99 -6.01 7.35
N THR A 172 -33.67 -4.71 7.35
CA THR A 172 -32.58 -4.17 6.52
C THR A 172 -31.22 -4.71 6.95
N LEU A 173 -31.00 -4.87 8.26
CA LEU A 173 -29.77 -5.47 8.79
C LEU A 173 -29.61 -6.93 8.32
N ASN A 174 -30.68 -7.72 8.36
CA ASN A 174 -30.67 -9.11 7.89
C ASN A 174 -30.42 -9.20 6.38
N LEU A 175 -31.13 -8.38 5.59
CA LEU A 175 -30.94 -8.33 4.14
C LEU A 175 -29.51 -7.91 3.77
N PHE A 176 -28.97 -6.88 4.43
CA PHE A 176 -27.59 -6.43 4.19
C PHE A 176 -26.58 -7.51 4.57
N ASN A 177 -26.78 -8.18 5.70
CA ASN A 177 -25.95 -9.31 6.13
C ASN A 177 -25.92 -10.41 5.08
N ASN A 178 -27.07 -10.82 4.55
CA ASN A 178 -27.13 -11.89 3.56
C ASN A 178 -26.49 -11.47 2.23
N VAL A 179 -26.77 -10.25 1.77
CA VAL A 179 -26.27 -9.75 0.48
C VAL A 179 -24.76 -9.51 0.50
N PHE A 180 -24.21 -8.98 1.59
CA PHE A 180 -22.81 -8.57 1.70
C PHE A 180 -21.95 -9.44 2.63
N LYS A 181 -22.44 -10.62 3.03
CA LYS A 181 -21.74 -11.52 3.97
C LYS A 181 -20.30 -11.80 3.53
N ASP A 182 -20.11 -12.02 2.23
CA ASP A 182 -18.81 -12.30 1.61
C ASP A 182 -17.79 -11.18 1.82
N LYS A 183 -18.25 -9.91 1.80
CA LYS A 183 -17.39 -8.74 1.95
C LYS A 183 -17.15 -8.37 3.41
N ILE A 184 -18.16 -8.49 4.27
CA ILE A 184 -18.01 -8.16 5.70
C ILE A 184 -17.25 -9.24 6.47
N SER A 185 -17.30 -10.50 6.02
CA SER A 185 -16.63 -11.62 6.70
C SER A 185 -15.14 -11.76 6.33
N GLN A 186 -14.57 -10.84 5.54
CA GLN A 186 -13.17 -10.95 5.11
C GLN A 186 -12.15 -10.74 6.23
N SER A 187 -12.56 -10.12 7.33
CA SER A 187 -11.73 -9.97 8.53
C SER A 187 -11.81 -11.17 9.47
N VAL A 188 -12.67 -12.16 9.21
CA VAL A 188 -12.73 -13.39 10.00
C VAL A 188 -11.38 -14.12 9.95
N GLY A 189 -10.89 -14.54 11.11
CA GLY A 189 -9.57 -15.14 11.29
C GLY A 189 -8.43 -14.15 11.57
N GLN A 190 -8.63 -12.85 11.37
CA GLN A 190 -7.64 -11.84 11.77
C GLN A 190 -7.51 -11.78 13.30
N PHE A 191 -6.29 -11.57 13.76
CA PHE A 191 -5.99 -11.39 15.18
C PHE A 191 -6.09 -9.91 15.56
N ASP A 192 -6.81 -9.62 16.64
CA ASP A 192 -6.90 -8.28 17.22
C ASP A 192 -6.04 -8.23 18.48
N GLU A 193 -4.98 -7.41 18.44
CA GLU A 193 -4.01 -7.29 19.53
C GLU A 193 -4.62 -6.62 20.78
N LYS A 194 -5.60 -5.72 20.60
CA LYS A 194 -6.26 -5.03 21.72
C LYS A 194 -7.13 -5.99 22.53
N VAL A 195 -7.77 -6.94 21.84
CA VAL A 195 -8.64 -7.97 22.46
C VAL A 195 -7.88 -9.28 22.73
N ASN A 196 -6.65 -9.39 22.22
CA ASN A 196 -5.80 -10.58 22.30
C ASN A 196 -6.54 -11.85 21.82
N SER A 197 -7.32 -11.74 20.74
CA SER A 197 -8.15 -12.82 20.23
C SER A 197 -8.38 -12.72 18.71
N LYS A 198 -8.72 -13.85 18.08
CA LYS A 198 -9.07 -13.90 16.65
C LYS A 198 -10.54 -13.57 16.45
N ILE A 199 -10.84 -12.89 15.34
CA ILE A 199 -12.22 -12.66 14.90
C ILE A 199 -12.83 -14.00 14.45
N ALA A 200 -13.92 -14.40 15.09
CA ALA A 200 -14.65 -15.64 14.79
C ALA A 200 -15.82 -15.41 13.83
N SER A 201 -16.56 -14.31 14.00
CA SER A 201 -17.63 -13.91 13.08
C SER A 201 -17.78 -12.40 13.01
N VAL A 202 -18.35 -11.93 11.91
CA VAL A 202 -18.66 -10.52 11.67
C VAL A 202 -20.06 -10.41 11.09
N ASP A 203 -20.89 -9.58 11.71
CA ASP A 203 -22.25 -9.27 11.25
C ASP A 203 -22.42 -7.75 11.14
N PHE A 204 -23.21 -7.29 10.20
CA PHE A 204 -23.59 -5.90 10.05
C PHE A 204 -24.52 -5.47 11.19
N ALA A 205 -24.13 -4.41 11.90
CA ALA A 205 -24.87 -3.84 13.02
C ALA A 205 -25.69 -2.60 12.62
N GLY A 206 -25.33 -1.93 11.52
CA GLY A 206 -26.08 -0.80 10.99
C GLY A 206 -25.22 0.29 10.36
N PHE A 207 -25.90 1.29 9.83
CA PHE A 207 -25.32 2.53 9.32
C PHE A 207 -25.16 3.54 10.46
N VAL A 208 -23.99 4.14 10.55
CA VAL A 208 -23.69 5.22 11.51
C VAL A 208 -23.33 6.48 10.72
N PRO A 209 -23.88 7.66 11.04
CA PRO A 209 -23.47 8.90 10.38
C PRO A 209 -21.96 9.10 10.48
N ALA A 210 -21.32 9.39 9.36
CA ALA A 210 -19.93 9.83 9.37
C ALA A 210 -19.87 11.32 9.73
N GLU A 211 -18.79 11.77 10.35
CA GLU A 211 -18.53 13.18 10.65
C GLU A 211 -18.16 13.96 9.36
N ARG A 212 -19.10 14.03 8.40
CA ARG A 212 -18.96 14.78 7.14
C ARG A 212 -20.26 15.48 6.79
N GLU A 213 -20.14 16.67 6.18
CA GLU A 213 -21.28 17.51 5.78
C GLU A 213 -22.09 16.92 4.61
N ASP A 214 -21.54 15.94 3.89
CA ASP A 214 -22.17 15.32 2.70
C ASP A 214 -23.19 14.22 3.04
N GLY A 215 -23.48 14.01 4.33
CA GLY A 215 -24.40 12.97 4.79
C GLY A 215 -23.87 11.54 4.61
N SER A 216 -22.54 11.38 4.47
CA SER A 216 -21.90 10.08 4.42
C SER A 216 -22.21 9.24 5.65
N VAL A 217 -22.21 7.92 5.46
CA VAL A 217 -22.38 6.94 6.54
C VAL A 217 -21.22 5.94 6.57
N ALA A 218 -20.87 5.48 7.77
CA ALA A 218 -19.99 4.36 8.01
C ALA A 218 -20.80 3.08 8.24
N LEU A 219 -20.21 1.93 7.92
CA LEU A 219 -20.81 0.62 8.21
C LEU A 219 -20.32 0.14 9.58
N ALA A 220 -21.22 0.01 10.55
CA ALA A 220 -20.91 -0.61 11.83
C ALA A 220 -21.01 -2.13 11.72
N LEU A 221 -19.98 -2.82 12.20
CA LEU A 221 -19.85 -4.26 12.19
C LEU A 221 -19.79 -4.76 13.64
N LYS A 222 -20.67 -5.70 13.98
CA LYS A 222 -20.59 -6.50 15.19
C LYS A 222 -19.57 -7.61 14.98
N VAL A 223 -18.44 -7.49 15.65
CA VAL A 223 -17.33 -8.44 15.64
C VAL A 223 -17.49 -9.36 16.84
N THR A 224 -17.52 -10.67 16.61
CA THR A 224 -17.48 -11.70 17.67
C THR A 224 -16.10 -12.37 17.63
N TYR A 225 -15.42 -12.39 18.76
CA TYR A 225 -14.09 -12.99 18.88
C TYR A 225 -14.15 -14.43 19.36
N ALA A 226 -13.07 -15.19 19.15
CA ALA A 226 -12.97 -16.59 19.56
C ALA A 226 -13.08 -16.80 21.07
N ASN A 227 -12.76 -15.78 21.87
CA ASN A 227 -12.96 -15.78 23.33
C ASN A 227 -14.42 -15.51 23.76
N GLY A 228 -15.35 -15.36 22.81
CA GLY A 228 -16.78 -15.09 23.07
C GLY A 228 -17.12 -13.62 23.29
N SER A 229 -16.13 -12.72 23.39
CA SER A 229 -16.38 -11.29 23.50
C SER A 229 -16.94 -10.72 22.19
N GLN A 230 -17.69 -9.63 22.30
CA GLN A 230 -18.34 -8.96 21.17
C GLN A 230 -18.10 -7.45 21.25
N GLU A 231 -17.87 -6.83 20.10
CA GLU A 231 -17.64 -5.40 19.99
C GLU A 231 -18.24 -4.86 18.69
N ILE A 232 -18.74 -3.62 18.70
CA ILE A 232 -19.19 -2.94 17.49
C ILE A 232 -18.07 -2.02 17.02
N LYS A 233 -17.54 -2.29 15.83
CA LYS A 233 -16.47 -1.50 15.21
C LYS A 233 -16.90 -0.97 13.84
N PRO A 234 -16.49 0.23 13.44
CA PRO A 234 -16.68 0.69 12.07
C PRO A 234 -15.83 -0.16 11.10
N MET A 235 -16.33 -0.37 9.89
CA MET A 235 -15.53 -0.94 8.81
C MET A 235 -14.43 0.05 8.40
N THR A 236 -13.19 -0.41 8.32
CA THR A 236 -12.01 0.40 7.96
C THR A 236 -11.59 0.19 6.50
N LYS A 237 -10.82 1.12 5.92
CA LYS A 237 -10.40 1.06 4.50
C LYS A 237 -9.45 -0.10 4.20
N GLY A 238 -8.50 -0.34 5.08
CA GLY A 238 -7.53 -1.44 4.98
C GLY A 238 -8.06 -2.79 5.44
N ARG A 239 -9.31 -2.85 5.94
CA ARG A 239 -9.91 -4.04 6.56
C ARG A 239 -9.01 -4.60 7.67
N SER A 240 -8.46 -3.72 8.50
CA SER A 240 -7.57 -4.07 9.60
C SER A 240 -8.12 -3.61 10.95
N SER A 241 -7.60 -4.19 12.02
CA SER A 241 -7.85 -3.83 13.43
C SER A 241 -6.94 -2.68 13.93
N ASP A 242 -6.12 -2.12 13.05
CA ASP A 242 -5.21 -1.01 13.34
C ASP A 242 -6.01 0.25 13.73
N GLY A 243 -5.53 0.98 14.74
CA GLY A 243 -6.15 2.23 15.20
C GLY A 243 -6.03 3.38 14.19
N ASP A 244 -5.01 3.34 13.33
CA ASP A 244 -4.76 4.37 12.31
C ASP A 244 -5.44 4.06 10.97
N ASP A 245 -6.09 2.90 10.83
CA ASP A 245 -6.83 2.54 9.62
C ASP A 245 -8.14 3.36 9.55
N PRO A 246 -8.26 4.31 8.61
CA PRO A 246 -9.40 5.21 8.57
C PRO A 246 -10.71 4.45 8.30
N VAL A 247 -11.79 4.96 8.89
CA VAL A 247 -13.14 4.45 8.66
C VAL A 247 -13.52 4.55 7.19
N MET A 248 -14.04 3.45 6.65
CA MET A 248 -14.65 3.40 5.32
C MET A 248 -16.04 4.00 5.39
N THR A 249 -16.30 4.95 4.51
CA THR A 249 -17.53 5.72 4.47
C THR A 249 -18.09 5.76 3.07
N TYR A 250 -19.40 5.83 2.97
CA TYR A 250 -20.12 5.85 1.72
C TYR A 250 -21.14 6.99 1.73
N THR A 251 -21.23 7.70 0.62
CA THR A 251 -22.36 8.59 0.38
C THR A 251 -23.64 7.76 0.17
N PRO A 252 -24.84 8.28 0.48
CA PRO A 252 -26.09 7.58 0.21
C PRO A 252 -26.21 7.11 -1.25
N LYS A 253 -25.71 7.94 -2.18
CA LYS A 253 -25.68 7.63 -3.62
C LYS A 253 -24.79 6.43 -3.96
N GLU A 254 -23.63 6.29 -3.33
CA GLU A 254 -22.73 5.15 -3.55
C GLU A 254 -23.32 3.84 -3.06
N LEU A 255 -23.97 3.86 -1.88
CA LEU A 255 -24.67 2.67 -1.33
C LEU A 255 -25.77 2.21 -2.27
N VAL A 256 -26.65 3.13 -2.69
CA VAL A 256 -27.74 2.81 -3.62
C VAL A 256 -27.21 2.30 -4.94
N ASN A 257 -26.22 2.95 -5.54
CA ASN A 257 -25.69 2.50 -6.82
C ASN A 257 -25.12 1.09 -6.74
N THR A 258 -24.43 0.75 -5.64
CA THR A 258 -23.87 -0.58 -5.42
C THR A 258 -24.98 -1.63 -5.37
N ILE A 259 -26.08 -1.35 -4.66
CA ILE A 259 -27.19 -2.29 -4.50
C ILE A 259 -28.05 -2.35 -5.77
N LYS A 260 -28.30 -1.21 -6.42
CA LYS A 260 -28.99 -1.13 -7.72
C LYS A 260 -28.30 -1.97 -8.78
N THR A 261 -26.96 -1.96 -8.80
CA THR A 261 -26.17 -2.77 -9.73
C THR A 261 -26.40 -4.28 -9.49
N ARG A 262 -26.47 -4.71 -8.23
CA ARG A 262 -26.81 -6.10 -7.88
C ARG A 262 -28.28 -6.44 -8.18
N ALA A 263 -29.19 -5.51 -7.96
CA ALA A 263 -30.60 -5.69 -8.30
C ALA A 263 -30.80 -5.84 -9.82
N MET A 264 -30.09 -5.05 -10.63
CA MET A 264 -30.07 -5.21 -12.09
C MET A 264 -29.56 -6.59 -12.50
N MET A 265 -28.50 -7.11 -11.87
CA MET A 265 -28.01 -8.48 -12.13
C MET A 265 -29.06 -9.53 -11.78
N ALA A 266 -29.76 -9.35 -10.66
CA ALA A 266 -30.87 -10.23 -10.28
C ALA A 266 -32.00 -10.19 -11.32
N ASP A 267 -32.36 -9.00 -11.81
CA ASP A 267 -33.35 -8.85 -12.88
C ASP A 267 -32.90 -9.48 -14.19
N MET A 268 -31.63 -9.31 -14.57
CA MET A 268 -31.06 -9.87 -15.79
C MET A 268 -31.00 -11.40 -15.76
N MET A 269 -30.82 -12.00 -14.59
CA MET A 269 -30.91 -13.45 -14.42
C MET A 269 -32.34 -13.97 -14.58
N GLU A 270 -33.34 -13.22 -14.14
CA GLU A 270 -34.76 -13.62 -14.26
C GLU A 270 -35.34 -13.33 -15.65
N ARG A 271 -34.82 -12.31 -16.31
CA ARG A 271 -35.33 -11.78 -17.58
C ARG A 271 -34.16 -11.61 -18.55
N PRO A 272 -33.77 -12.65 -19.30
CA PRO A 272 -32.66 -12.58 -20.23
C PRO A 272 -32.79 -11.46 -21.27
N GLU A 273 -34.01 -11.06 -21.63
CA GLU A 273 -34.33 -9.94 -22.51
C GLU A 273 -34.05 -8.55 -21.89
N TYR A 274 -33.86 -8.46 -20.57
CA TYR A 274 -33.43 -7.23 -19.90
C TYR A 274 -31.94 -6.95 -20.11
N TRP A 275 -31.14 -7.96 -20.48
CA TRP A 275 -29.72 -7.77 -20.77
C TRP A 275 -29.50 -6.75 -21.88
N ASP A 276 -30.29 -6.80 -22.96
CA ASP A 276 -30.11 -5.89 -24.09
C ASP A 276 -30.48 -4.43 -23.73
N LYS A 277 -31.26 -4.24 -22.65
CA LYS A 277 -31.65 -2.92 -22.13
C LYS A 277 -30.71 -2.42 -21.01
N MET A 278 -30.24 -3.32 -20.15
CA MET A 278 -29.54 -2.98 -18.91
C MET A 278 -28.06 -3.36 -18.89
N GLY A 279 -27.60 -4.23 -19.80
CA GLY A 279 -26.21 -4.68 -19.85
C GLY A 279 -25.22 -3.53 -20.04
N ALA A 280 -25.58 -2.52 -20.83
CA ALA A 280 -24.80 -1.30 -20.97
C ALA A 280 -24.76 -0.45 -19.68
N GLU A 281 -25.87 -0.39 -18.93
CA GLU A 281 -25.93 0.33 -17.64
C GLU A 281 -25.14 -0.40 -16.56
N VAL A 282 -25.21 -1.73 -16.53
CA VAL A 282 -24.42 -2.58 -15.64
C VAL A 282 -22.93 -2.45 -15.94
N ALA A 283 -22.51 -2.53 -17.21
CA ALA A 283 -21.13 -2.27 -17.62
C ALA A 283 -20.66 -0.86 -17.25
N ALA A 284 -21.50 0.16 -17.44
CA ALA A 284 -21.18 1.54 -17.06
C ALA A 284 -21.09 1.73 -15.53
N ASN A 285 -21.89 0.99 -14.75
CA ASN A 285 -21.83 1.01 -13.29
C ASN A 285 -20.60 0.27 -12.74
N PHE A 286 -20.14 -0.76 -13.44
CA PHE A 286 -18.84 -1.36 -13.17
C PHE A 286 -17.69 -0.37 -13.44
N GLY A 287 -17.77 0.51 -14.44
CA GLY A 287 -16.80 1.58 -14.65
C GLY A 287 -16.88 2.77 -13.68
N ARG A 288 -17.79 2.77 -12.69
CA ARG A 288 -18.06 3.91 -11.78
C ARG A 288 -17.71 3.69 -10.31
N GLY A 289 -17.08 2.58 -9.95
CA GLY A 289 -16.63 2.37 -8.57
C GLY A 289 -15.52 3.35 -8.17
N THR A 290 -15.83 4.25 -7.22
CA THR A 290 -14.97 5.32 -6.67
C THR A 290 -14.36 6.25 -7.72
N LYS A 291 -15.09 7.32 -8.05
CA LYS A 291 -14.47 8.51 -8.63
C LYS A 291 -13.47 9.07 -7.63
N ALA A 292 -12.18 8.86 -7.87
CA ALA A 292 -11.24 9.93 -7.60
C ALA A 292 -11.73 11.13 -8.41
N SER A 293 -12.04 12.23 -7.73
CA SER A 293 -12.50 13.47 -8.35
C SER A 293 -11.38 14.07 -9.22
N ALA A 294 -11.34 13.73 -10.52
CA ALA A 294 -10.68 14.51 -11.56
C ALA A 294 -11.09 14.03 -12.96
N GLY A 295 -11.37 14.97 -13.86
CA GLY A 295 -11.37 14.72 -15.31
C GLY A 295 -12.72 14.36 -15.95
N LYS A 296 -13.61 15.34 -16.10
CA LYS A 296 -14.73 15.25 -17.05
C LYS A 296 -14.16 15.39 -18.47
N GLY A 297 -13.96 14.26 -19.17
CA GLY A 297 -13.67 14.20 -20.61
C GLY A 297 -12.41 13.40 -20.98
N GLY A 298 -12.57 12.12 -21.32
CA GLY A 298 -11.48 11.29 -21.87
C GLY A 298 -11.82 9.81 -22.11
N ASP A 299 -12.59 9.17 -21.22
CA ASP A 299 -12.58 7.68 -21.11
C ASP A 299 -13.58 6.88 -21.94
N ASN A 300 -14.49 7.50 -22.70
CA ASN A 300 -15.50 6.73 -23.45
C ASN A 300 -14.91 5.90 -24.61
N GLY A 301 -13.75 6.29 -25.15
CA GLY A 301 -13.07 5.57 -26.25
C GLY A 301 -12.38 4.29 -25.76
N TYR A 302 -11.61 4.40 -24.68
CA TYR A 302 -10.92 3.28 -24.04
C TYR A 302 -11.90 2.18 -23.63
N GLN A 303 -12.96 2.56 -22.90
CA GLN A 303 -13.98 1.62 -22.43
C GLN A 303 -14.69 0.91 -23.59
N LYS A 304 -15.00 1.65 -24.67
CA LYS A 304 -15.64 1.06 -25.86
C LYS A 304 -14.74 0.05 -26.58
N GLN A 305 -13.45 0.37 -26.73
CA GLN A 305 -12.49 -0.51 -27.37
C GLN A 305 -12.16 -1.73 -26.50
N LEU A 306 -12.04 -1.53 -25.19
CA LEU A 306 -11.86 -2.62 -24.23
C LEU A 306 -13.03 -3.60 -24.30
N ASN A 307 -14.27 -3.10 -24.22
CA ASN A 307 -15.46 -3.93 -24.34
C ASN A 307 -15.48 -4.68 -25.68
N SER A 308 -15.07 -4.06 -26.80
CA SER A 308 -14.99 -4.72 -28.11
C SER A 308 -13.97 -5.86 -28.13
N ILE A 309 -12.78 -5.65 -27.57
CA ILE A 309 -11.72 -6.66 -27.49
C ILE A 309 -12.21 -7.85 -26.66
N GLN A 310 -12.91 -7.58 -25.56
CA GLN A 310 -13.49 -8.61 -24.71
C GLN A 310 -14.64 -9.37 -25.38
N ASP A 311 -15.51 -8.67 -26.10
CA ASP A 311 -16.61 -9.26 -26.90
C ASP A 311 -16.06 -10.24 -27.95
N GLU A 312 -14.97 -9.84 -28.63
CA GLU A 312 -14.27 -10.66 -29.62
C GLU A 312 -13.57 -11.88 -28.98
N MET A 313 -12.98 -11.70 -27.79
CA MET A 313 -12.38 -12.79 -27.03
C MET A 313 -13.43 -13.83 -26.64
N THR A 314 -14.56 -13.41 -26.08
CA THR A 314 -15.67 -14.30 -25.69
C THR A 314 -16.18 -15.08 -26.89
N LYS A 315 -16.42 -14.41 -28.03
CA LYS A 315 -16.85 -15.08 -29.27
C LYS A 315 -15.82 -16.07 -29.79
N ALA A 316 -14.52 -15.77 -29.65
CA ALA A 316 -13.46 -16.68 -30.05
C ALA A 316 -13.40 -17.93 -29.14
N LEU A 317 -13.55 -17.75 -27.83
CA LEU A 317 -13.61 -18.86 -26.86
C LEU A 317 -14.87 -19.71 -27.05
N ALA A 318 -16.05 -19.09 -27.20
CA ALA A 318 -17.31 -19.77 -27.46
C ALA A 318 -17.29 -20.59 -28.76
N LYS A 319 -16.56 -20.13 -29.80
CA LYS A 319 -16.35 -20.92 -31.03
C LYS A 319 -15.45 -22.13 -30.82
N ILE A 320 -14.47 -22.06 -29.92
CA ILE A 320 -13.63 -23.20 -29.55
C ILE A 320 -14.42 -24.24 -28.74
N GLU A 321 -15.36 -23.77 -27.92
CA GLU A 321 -16.23 -24.63 -27.11
C GLU A 321 -17.39 -25.23 -27.91
N GLY A 322 -18.02 -24.46 -28.81
CA GLY A 322 -19.18 -24.90 -29.60
C GLY A 322 -18.85 -25.44 -31.00
N GLY A 323 -17.58 -25.44 -31.41
CA GLY A 323 -17.15 -25.89 -32.74
C GLY A 323 -17.02 -27.41 -32.83
N SER A 324 -17.91 -28.04 -33.62
CA SER A 324 -17.86 -29.48 -33.96
C SER A 324 -16.62 -29.88 -34.79
N ASP A 325 -15.96 -28.93 -35.45
CA ASP A 325 -14.75 -29.17 -36.24
C ASP A 325 -13.48 -29.42 -35.40
N LEU A 326 -13.57 -29.22 -34.07
CA LEU A 326 -12.46 -29.46 -33.12
C LEU A 326 -12.59 -30.80 -32.37
N ASP A 327 -13.58 -31.65 -32.70
CA ASP A 327 -13.78 -32.98 -32.08
C ASP A 327 -12.65 -33.99 -32.38
N TYR A 328 -11.66 -33.60 -33.19
CA TYR A 328 -10.44 -34.37 -33.46
C TYR A 328 -9.27 -34.02 -32.53
N LEU A 329 -9.41 -33.04 -31.63
CA LEU A 329 -8.38 -32.69 -30.66
C LEU A 329 -8.73 -33.34 -29.32
N ASP A 330 -7.81 -34.15 -28.82
CA ASP A 330 -7.77 -34.61 -27.42
C ASP A 330 -7.92 -33.41 -26.46
N ASP A 331 -8.40 -33.64 -25.23
CA ASP A 331 -8.76 -32.59 -24.25
C ASP A 331 -7.64 -31.54 -24.04
N GLY A 332 -6.38 -31.93 -24.24
CA GLY A 332 -5.22 -31.01 -24.21
C GLY A 332 -5.16 -29.99 -25.36
N GLY A 333 -5.63 -30.33 -26.57
CA GLY A 333 -5.56 -29.44 -27.74
C GLY A 333 -6.58 -28.31 -27.73
N ARG A 334 -7.76 -28.57 -27.15
CA ARG A 334 -8.82 -27.56 -26.96
C ARG A 334 -8.40 -26.53 -25.91
N GLU A 335 -7.82 -26.97 -24.80
CA GLU A 335 -7.30 -26.06 -23.76
C GLU A 335 -6.09 -25.24 -24.23
N GLU A 336 -5.18 -25.81 -25.01
CA GLU A 336 -4.11 -25.04 -25.64
C GLU A 336 -4.64 -23.96 -26.60
N ALA A 337 -5.68 -24.28 -27.37
CA ALA A 337 -6.31 -23.31 -28.27
C ALA A 337 -6.95 -22.16 -27.49
N LYS A 338 -7.65 -22.45 -26.39
CA LYS A 338 -8.19 -21.44 -25.48
C LYS A 338 -7.07 -20.57 -24.91
N ASN A 339 -5.97 -21.16 -24.44
CA ASN A 339 -4.83 -20.41 -23.89
C ASN A 339 -4.16 -19.49 -24.91
N ARG A 340 -4.04 -19.93 -26.18
CA ARG A 340 -3.53 -19.08 -27.27
C ARG A 340 -4.45 -17.88 -27.53
N VAL A 341 -5.75 -18.10 -27.56
CA VAL A 341 -6.75 -17.02 -27.72
C VAL A 341 -6.65 -16.05 -26.54
N LYS A 342 -6.67 -16.53 -25.30
CA LYS A 342 -6.55 -15.70 -24.10
C LYS A 342 -5.31 -14.83 -24.13
N LYS A 343 -4.13 -15.42 -24.41
CA LYS A 343 -2.87 -14.68 -24.48
C LYS A 343 -2.91 -13.57 -25.53
N LEU A 344 -3.44 -13.86 -26.71
CA LEU A 344 -3.56 -12.89 -27.79
C LEU A 344 -4.46 -11.69 -27.41
N TYR A 345 -5.60 -11.95 -26.79
CA TYR A 345 -6.51 -10.88 -26.37
C TYR A 345 -5.98 -10.12 -25.15
N GLN A 346 -5.26 -10.79 -24.23
CA GLN A 346 -4.57 -10.16 -23.11
C GLN A 346 -3.52 -9.16 -23.59
N GLU A 347 -2.67 -9.56 -24.55
CA GLU A 347 -1.68 -8.67 -25.19
C GLU A 347 -2.36 -7.46 -25.85
N ARG A 348 -3.54 -7.65 -26.44
CA ARG A 348 -4.35 -6.58 -27.04
C ARG A 348 -4.92 -5.61 -26.02
N ILE A 349 -5.35 -6.09 -24.85
CA ILE A 349 -5.79 -5.26 -23.73
C ILE A 349 -4.61 -4.46 -23.18
N GLU A 350 -3.44 -5.09 -23.02
CA GLU A 350 -2.21 -4.41 -22.55
C GLU A 350 -1.76 -3.32 -23.53
N GLN A 351 -1.81 -3.58 -24.84
CA GLN A 351 -1.55 -2.57 -25.88
C GLN A 351 -2.56 -1.42 -25.84
N LEU A 352 -3.85 -1.73 -25.66
CA LEU A 352 -4.89 -0.70 -25.50
C LEU A 352 -4.59 0.15 -24.26
N GLN A 353 -4.25 -0.47 -23.14
CA GLN A 353 -3.92 0.21 -21.89
C GLN A 353 -2.67 1.08 -22.02
N GLN A 354 -1.63 0.60 -22.71
CA GLN A 354 -0.45 1.40 -23.04
C GLN A 354 -0.83 2.60 -23.92
N SER A 355 -1.61 2.40 -24.98
CA SER A 355 -1.99 3.46 -25.92
C SER A 355 -2.77 4.61 -25.26
N TYR A 356 -3.67 4.30 -24.31
CA TYR A 356 -4.39 5.33 -23.55
C TYR A 356 -3.60 5.85 -22.35
N GLY A 357 -2.70 5.04 -21.77
CA GLY A 357 -1.78 5.43 -20.70
C GLY A 357 -0.72 6.44 -21.15
N THR A 358 -0.28 6.40 -22.40
CA THR A 358 0.56 7.45 -23.01
C THR A 358 -0.22 8.67 -23.51
N SER A 359 -1.57 8.64 -23.48
CA SER A 359 -2.41 9.65 -24.14
C SER A 359 -3.19 10.56 -23.18
N SER A 360 -3.05 10.41 -21.85
CA SER A 360 -3.74 11.26 -20.87
C SER A 360 -2.95 12.48 -20.40
N SER A 361 -2.10 13.05 -21.26
CA SER A 361 -1.67 14.45 -21.11
C SER A 361 -1.24 15.04 -22.45
N SER A 362 -2.17 15.71 -23.13
CA SER A 362 -1.93 17.00 -23.79
C SER A 362 -3.08 17.36 -24.73
N LYS A 363 -3.87 18.36 -24.33
CA LYS A 363 -4.33 19.39 -25.28
C LYS A 363 -3.57 20.68 -24.96
N PRO A 364 -3.34 21.53 -25.97
CA PRO A 364 -2.12 22.30 -26.10
C PRO A 364 -2.15 23.54 -25.22
N THR A 365 -1.10 23.72 -24.43
CA THR A 365 -0.72 25.03 -23.93
C THR A 365 0.73 25.24 -24.31
N ASN A 366 0.94 26.23 -25.17
CA ASN A 366 2.24 26.82 -25.45
C ASN A 366 3.06 26.94 -24.16
N SER A 367 4.17 26.20 -24.09
CA SER A 367 5.39 26.65 -23.44
C SER A 367 6.48 25.61 -23.66
N ASN A 368 7.51 26.04 -24.38
CA ASN A 368 8.88 25.54 -24.42
C ASN A 368 9.16 24.26 -23.61
N GLN A 369 9.21 23.12 -24.30
CA GLN A 369 9.97 21.96 -23.87
C GLN A 369 11.18 21.78 -24.78
N THR A 370 12.35 21.97 -24.18
CA THR A 370 13.61 21.40 -24.62
C THR A 370 13.49 19.88 -24.60
N ASN A 371 13.22 19.28 -25.76
CA ASN A 371 13.46 17.87 -26.01
C ASN A 371 14.97 17.66 -26.12
N GLU A 372 15.50 16.66 -25.43
CA GLU A 372 16.79 16.06 -25.76
C GLU A 372 16.75 15.65 -27.24
N SER A 373 17.45 16.42 -28.06
CA SER A 373 17.46 16.29 -29.51
C SER A 373 18.48 15.23 -29.92
N VAL A 374 18.02 14.14 -30.54
CA VAL A 374 18.83 13.47 -31.57
C VAL A 374 18.95 14.47 -32.72
N LYS A 375 20.16 14.98 -32.96
CA LYS A 375 20.43 16.06 -33.92
C LYS A 375 20.54 15.46 -35.31
N TYR A 376 19.55 15.69 -36.17
CA TYR A 376 19.62 15.28 -37.58
C TYR A 376 20.24 16.41 -38.40
N ILE A 377 21.16 16.07 -39.32
CA ILE A 377 21.74 17.03 -40.28
C ILE A 377 21.01 16.90 -41.61
N SER A 378 20.55 18.02 -42.14
CA SER A 378 20.01 18.11 -43.50
C SER A 378 21.14 18.11 -44.52
N LYS A 379 20.98 17.32 -45.59
CA LYS A 379 21.88 17.31 -46.75
C LYS A 379 21.40 18.22 -47.89
N ILE A 380 20.34 19.00 -47.64
CA ILE A 380 19.79 19.94 -48.61
C ILE A 380 20.28 21.35 -48.26
N ASP A 381 21.01 21.98 -49.17
CA ASP A 381 21.51 23.35 -48.99
C ASP A 381 20.36 24.33 -48.72
N GLY A 382 20.47 25.05 -47.60
CA GLY A 382 19.51 26.08 -47.19
C GLY A 382 18.21 25.57 -46.55
N VAL A 383 18.06 24.27 -46.30
CA VAL A 383 16.89 23.70 -45.60
C VAL A 383 17.35 22.95 -44.37
N ASP A 384 16.79 23.25 -43.20
CA ASP A 384 17.12 22.56 -41.95
C ASP A 384 16.39 21.21 -41.85
N ALA A 385 16.82 20.36 -40.91
CA ALA A 385 16.26 19.01 -40.77
C ALA A 385 14.74 19.01 -40.54
N LYS A 386 14.24 20.01 -39.79
CA LYS A 386 12.80 20.19 -39.56
C LYS A 386 12.07 20.56 -40.85
N GLY A 387 12.63 21.46 -41.66
CA GLY A 387 12.07 21.82 -42.96
C GLY A 387 11.98 20.63 -43.92
N VAL A 388 12.94 19.71 -43.89
CA VAL A 388 12.88 18.46 -44.66
C VAL A 388 11.73 17.57 -44.17
N ILE A 389 11.63 17.33 -42.86
CA ILE A 389 10.59 16.48 -42.27
C ILE A 389 9.18 17.06 -42.54
N SER A 390 9.01 18.37 -42.39
CA SER A 390 7.73 19.05 -42.68
C SER A 390 7.32 18.89 -44.14
N LYS A 391 8.26 18.99 -45.10
CA LYS A 391 7.94 18.74 -46.52
C LYS A 391 7.49 17.30 -46.78
N PHE A 392 8.08 16.30 -46.10
CA PHE A 392 7.63 14.91 -46.22
C PHE A 392 6.23 14.69 -45.67
N MET A 393 5.89 15.37 -44.56
CA MET A 393 4.56 15.34 -43.98
C MET A 393 3.53 16.10 -44.83
N GLU A 394 3.92 17.22 -45.45
CA GLU A 394 3.05 17.96 -46.38
C GLU A 394 2.78 17.17 -47.67
N ALA A 395 3.80 16.51 -48.21
CA ALA A 395 3.66 15.65 -49.38
C ALA A 395 2.78 14.43 -49.10
N ASN A 396 2.67 13.99 -47.84
CA ASN A 396 1.92 12.80 -47.44
C ASN A 396 1.12 13.06 -46.15
N LYS A 397 -0.12 13.51 -46.30
CA LYS A 397 -0.99 14.03 -45.23
C LYS A 397 -1.31 13.09 -44.05
N ASN A 398 -0.81 11.85 -44.05
CA ASN A 398 -1.05 10.85 -43.01
C ASN A 398 0.26 10.27 -42.39
N LEU A 399 1.43 10.87 -42.66
CA LEU A 399 2.70 10.43 -42.07
C LEU A 399 2.92 11.07 -40.69
N SER A 400 3.29 10.26 -39.69
CA SER A 400 3.78 10.79 -38.42
C SER A 400 5.18 11.36 -38.58
N GLU A 401 5.59 12.27 -37.68
CA GLU A 401 6.92 12.90 -37.73
C GLU A 401 8.07 11.86 -37.69
N GLN A 402 7.91 10.79 -36.91
CA GLN A 402 8.87 9.69 -36.84
C GLN A 402 8.98 8.92 -38.17
N GLN A 403 7.84 8.67 -38.83
CA GLN A 403 7.83 8.00 -40.14
C GLN A 403 8.42 8.92 -41.23
N ALA A 404 8.07 10.20 -41.22
CA ALA A 404 8.63 11.19 -42.14
C ALA A 404 10.15 11.33 -41.97
N THR A 405 10.65 11.28 -40.73
CA THR A 405 12.09 11.31 -40.43
C THR A 405 12.80 10.06 -40.94
N GLN A 406 12.25 8.86 -40.70
CA GLN A 406 12.84 7.62 -41.23
C GLN A 406 12.86 7.58 -42.76
N ILE A 407 11.79 8.05 -43.41
CA ILE A 407 11.72 8.11 -44.87
C ILE A 407 12.75 9.12 -45.40
N ALA A 408 12.88 10.28 -44.77
CA ALA A 408 13.87 11.29 -45.16
C ALA A 408 15.32 10.80 -44.96
N ILE A 409 15.59 9.97 -43.95
CA ILE A 409 16.89 9.30 -43.77
C ILE A 409 17.12 8.24 -44.86
N GLN A 410 16.12 7.38 -45.12
CA GLN A 410 16.21 6.33 -46.15
C GLN A 410 16.42 6.92 -47.55
N GLN A 411 15.80 8.06 -47.84
CA GLN A 411 15.97 8.77 -49.11
C GLN A 411 17.23 9.66 -49.15
N GLY A 412 18.03 9.67 -48.07
CA GLY A 412 19.32 10.34 -48.01
C GLY A 412 19.25 11.86 -47.82
N TYR A 413 18.08 12.43 -47.53
CA TYR A 413 17.91 13.86 -47.27
C TYR A 413 18.30 14.28 -45.85
N LEU A 414 18.29 13.33 -44.92
CA LEU A 414 18.76 13.49 -43.54
C LEU A 414 19.82 12.45 -43.19
N SER A 415 20.74 12.82 -42.31
CA SER A 415 21.63 11.88 -41.62
C SER A 415 21.55 12.06 -40.11
N ASN A 416 21.65 10.96 -39.38
CA ASN A 416 21.85 10.98 -37.94
C ASN A 416 23.29 11.43 -37.69
N ASP A 417 23.48 12.52 -36.95
CA ASP A 417 24.76 12.74 -36.28
C ASP A 417 24.86 11.66 -35.20
N GLN A 418 25.94 10.89 -35.19
CA GLN A 418 26.27 10.07 -34.01
C GLN A 418 26.78 10.98 -32.91
#